data_AF-A0AAP0G2B9-F1
#
_entry.id   AF-A0AAP0G2B9-F1
#
_cell.length_a   1.000
_cell.length_b   1.000
_cell.length_c   1.000
_cell.angle_alpha   90.00
_cell.angle_beta   90.00
_cell.angle_gamma   90.00
#
_symmetry.space_group_name_H-M   'P 1'
#
loop_
_entity.id
_entity.type
_entity.pdbx_description
1 polymer ?
#
loop_
_entity_poly.entity_id
_entity_poly.type
_entity_poly.pdbx_seq_one_letter_code
_entity_poly.pdbx_strand_id
1 'polypeptide(L)'
;MGGGVFDLEKQFVFYGAYHSNPFNILIHTIFVWPIFFTSLILFYFTPPLLRLPAFAGGLDINFAFISVLLIALFYIALDGKAGSLAALLSFLCWLGSQSLAAAMGFSLAWKPFLDC
;
A
#
# COMPACT_ATOMS: atom_id res chain seq x y z
N MET A 1 2.99 -28.73 -9.09
CA MET A 1 3.77 -27.54 -8.71
C MET A 1 2.79 -26.38 -8.56
N GLY A 2 2.76 -25.74 -7.39
CA GLY A 2 1.59 -25.07 -6.81
C GLY A 2 0.89 -24.05 -7.72
N GLY A 3 -0.33 -24.37 -8.17
CA GLY A 3 -1.21 -23.45 -8.87
C GLY A 3 -2.32 -22.98 -7.93
N GLY A 4 -2.23 -21.74 -7.48
CA GLY A 4 -3.21 -21.12 -6.59
C GLY A 4 -3.21 -19.61 -6.77
N VAL A 5 -3.89 -18.88 -5.87
CA VAL A 5 -4.02 -17.41 -5.88
C VAL A 5 -2.66 -16.68 -5.86
N PHE A 6 -1.59 -17.36 -5.43
CA PHE A 6 -0.24 -16.82 -5.33
C PHE A 6 0.65 -17.06 -6.56
N ASP A 7 0.12 -17.59 -7.66
CA ASP A 7 0.88 -17.74 -8.90
C ASP A 7 0.70 -16.50 -9.78
N LEU A 8 1.69 -15.59 -9.76
CA LEU A 8 1.61 -14.32 -10.48
C LEU A 8 1.34 -14.51 -11.98
N GLU A 9 2.01 -15.46 -12.63
CA GLU A 9 1.85 -15.70 -14.07
C GLU A 9 0.42 -16.11 -14.39
N LYS A 10 -0.15 -17.05 -13.63
CA LYS A 10 -1.53 -17.48 -13.82
C LYS A 10 -2.53 -16.35 -13.59
N GLN A 11 -2.36 -15.56 -12.53
CA GLN A 11 -3.23 -14.41 -12.25
C GLN A 11 -3.13 -13.36 -13.37
N PHE A 12 -1.91 -13.08 -13.84
CA PHE A 12 -1.66 -12.09 -14.88
C PHE A 12 -2.23 -12.52 -16.24
N VAL A 13 -2.04 -13.79 -16.63
CA VAL A 13 -2.60 -14.35 -17.87
C VAL A 13 -4.12 -14.38 -17.82
N PHE A 14 -4.72 -14.81 -16.70
CA PHE A 14 -6.17 -14.82 -16.53
C PHE A 14 -6.75 -13.40 -16.59
N TYR A 15 -6.17 -12.45 -15.86
CA TYR A 15 -6.61 -11.06 -15.87
C TYR A 15 -6.47 -10.44 -17.27
N GLY A 16 -5.31 -10.63 -17.91
CA GLY A 16 -5.01 -10.09 -19.24
C GLY A 16 -5.92 -10.62 -20.35
N ALA A 17 -6.46 -11.83 -20.22
CA ALA A 17 -7.42 -12.39 -21.18
C ALA A 17 -8.74 -11.59 -21.25
N TYR A 18 -9.15 -10.94 -20.16
CA TYR A 18 -10.40 -10.18 -20.07
C TYR A 18 -10.17 -8.65 -19.96
N HIS A 19 -8.97 -8.22 -19.58
CA HIS A 19 -8.65 -6.81 -19.33
C HIS A 19 -7.41 -6.38 -20.13
N SER A 20 -7.59 -6.25 -21.45
CA SER A 20 -6.51 -5.92 -22.40
C SER A 20 -6.54 -4.47 -22.91
N ASN A 21 -7.46 -3.62 -22.44
CA ASN A 21 -7.53 -2.21 -22.86
C ASN A 21 -6.28 -1.44 -22.36
N PRO A 22 -5.43 -0.90 -23.27
CA PRO A 22 -4.15 -0.30 -22.88
C PRO A 22 -4.31 1.00 -22.08
N PHE A 23 -5.36 1.78 -22.34
CA PHE A 23 -5.64 3.00 -21.57
C PHE A 23 -6.05 2.68 -20.14
N ASN A 24 -6.90 1.66 -19.95
CA ASN A 24 -7.29 1.21 -18.61
C ASN A 24 -6.09 0.69 -17.82
N ILE A 25 -5.24 -0.12 -18.44
CA ILE A 25 -4.01 -0.63 -17.81
C ILE A 25 -3.08 0.52 -17.42
N LEU A 26 -2.90 1.51 -18.30
CA LEU A 26 -2.07 2.68 -18.03
C LEU A 26 -2.60 3.49 -16.83
N ILE A 27 -3.90 3.81 -16.83
CA ILE A 27 -4.55 4.53 -15.73
C ILE A 27 -4.39 3.74 -14.43
N HIS A 28 -4.69 2.44 -14.44
CA HIS A 28 -4.57 1.60 -13.25
C HIS A 28 -3.14 1.57 -12.70
N THR A 29 -2.15 1.40 -13.58
CA THR A 29 -0.73 1.35 -13.22
C THR A 29 -0.24 2.66 -12.59
N ILE A 30 -0.72 3.80 -13.09
CA ILE A 30 -0.33 5.12 -12.57
C ILE A 30 -1.08 5.45 -11.27
N PHE A 31 -2.40 5.25 -11.22
CA PHE A 31 -3.24 5.75 -10.13
C PHE A 31 -3.33 4.81 -8.92
N VAL A 32 -2.95 3.54 -9.05
CA VAL A 32 -2.92 2.64 -7.88
C VAL A 32 -1.99 3.15 -6.78
N TRP A 33 -0.84 3.73 -7.14
CA TRP A 33 0.14 4.21 -6.17
C TRP A 33 -0.30 5.47 -5.42
N PRO A 34 -0.81 6.54 -6.08
CA PRO A 34 -1.42 7.66 -5.40
C PRO A 34 -2.58 7.26 -4.49
N ILE A 35 -3.48 6.37 -4.95
CA ILE A 35 -4.63 5.91 -4.14
C ILE A 35 -4.14 5.16 -2.90
N PHE A 36 -3.15 4.28 -3.07
CA PHE A 36 -2.55 3.56 -1.96
C PHE A 36 -1.90 4.52 -0.97
N PHE A 37 -1.11 5.48 -1.47
CA PHE A 37 -0.42 6.49 -0.66
C PHE A 37 -1.39 7.36 0.16
N THR A 38 -2.46 7.87 -0.46
CA THR A 38 -3.46 8.69 0.26
C THR A 38 -4.23 7.85 1.28
N SER A 39 -4.51 6.58 0.99
CA SER A 39 -5.12 5.66 1.96
C SER A 39 -4.22 5.47 3.20
N LEU A 40 -2.91 5.36 3.01
CA LEU A 40 -1.95 5.27 4.13
C LEU A 40 -1.90 6.56 4.97
N ILE A 41 -2.05 7.74 4.35
CA ILE A 41 -2.18 9.01 5.09
C ILE A 41 -3.42 9.00 5.98
N LEU A 42 -4.55 8.51 5.48
CA LEU A 42 -5.78 8.43 6.28
C LEU A 42 -5.61 7.43 7.43
N PHE A 43 -5.02 6.26 7.14
CA PHE A 43 -4.78 5.23 8.13
C PHE A 43 -3.72 5.61 9.17
N TYR A 44 -2.83 6.58 8.87
CA TYR A 44 -1.88 7.13 9.84
C TYR A 44 -2.57 7.58 11.13
N PHE A 45 -3.74 8.20 10.99
CA PHE A 45 -4.49 8.78 12.10
C PHE A 45 -5.36 7.77 12.86
N THR A 46 -5.32 6.49 12.49
CA THR A 46 -5.98 5.45 13.28
C THR A 46 -5.23 5.21 14.59
N PRO A 47 -5.92 4.95 15.71
CA PRO A 47 -5.26 4.61 16.97
C PRO A 47 -4.31 3.41 16.79
N PRO A 48 -3.08 3.47 17.32
CA PRO A 48 -2.16 2.33 17.23
C PRO A 48 -2.68 1.18 18.09
N LEU A 49 -2.64 -0.04 17.54
CA LEU A 49 -2.99 -1.25 18.27
C LEU A 49 -1.88 -1.65 19.26
N LEU A 50 -0.62 -1.39 18.87
CA LEU A 50 0.56 -1.65 19.69
C LEU A 50 1.61 -0.58 19.41
N ARG A 51 2.29 -0.12 20.45
CA ARG A 51 3.47 0.73 20.32
C ARG A 51 4.70 -0.08 20.67
N LEU A 52 5.58 -0.28 19.70
CA LEU A 52 6.85 -0.96 19.93
C LEU A 52 7.93 0.07 20.24
N PRO A 53 8.80 -0.16 21.23
CA PRO A 53 9.99 0.66 21.46
C PRO A 53 11.05 0.32 20.40
N ALA A 54 10.76 0.63 19.14
CA ALA A 54 11.70 0.50 18.03
C ALA A 54 12.24 1.90 17.68
N PHE A 55 13.56 2.01 17.50
CA PHE A 55 14.32 3.17 17.01
C PHE A 55 13.86 4.55 17.55
N ALA A 56 14.49 5.04 18.63
CA ALA A 56 14.54 6.45 19.10
C ALA A 56 13.28 7.34 18.93
N GLY A 57 12.08 6.75 18.89
CA GLY A 57 10.83 7.41 18.53
C GLY A 57 9.61 6.48 18.57
N GLY A 58 9.82 5.16 18.61
CA GLY A 58 8.75 4.17 18.70
C GLY A 58 8.15 3.86 17.32
N LEU A 59 7.70 2.62 17.15
CA LEU A 59 6.93 2.19 15.98
C LEU A 59 5.48 1.96 16.39
N ASP A 60 4.60 2.81 15.88
CA ASP A 60 3.16 2.68 16.05
C ASP A 60 2.62 1.66 15.04
N ILE A 61 2.18 0.50 15.56
CA ILE A 61 1.49 -0.54 14.80
C ILE A 61 0.04 -0.10 14.62
N ASN A 62 -0.17 0.82 13.68
CA ASN A 62 -1.49 1.32 13.28
C ASN A 62 -1.96 0.64 11.98
N PHE A 63 -3.13 1.04 11.47
CA PHE A 63 -3.67 0.42 10.25
C PHE A 63 -2.82 0.70 9.01
N ALA A 64 -2.07 1.81 8.97
CA ALA A 64 -1.16 2.10 7.86
C ALA A 64 -0.01 1.08 7.81
N PHE A 65 0.61 0.80 8.96
CA PHE A 65 1.68 -0.20 9.07
C PHE A 65 1.18 -1.61 8.73
N ILE A 66 0.03 -2.01 9.28
CA ILE A 66 -0.55 -3.34 9.00
C ILE A 66 -0.86 -3.50 7.51
N SER A 67 -1.45 -2.46 6.89
CA SER A 67 -1.78 -2.48 5.48
C SER A 67 -0.54 -2.63 4.61
N VAL A 68 0.53 -1.88 4.87
CA VAL A 68 1.77 -1.98 4.09
C VAL A 68 2.43 -3.34 4.27
N LEU A 69 2.42 -3.90 5.49
CA LEU A 69 3.00 -5.20 5.78
C LEU A 69 2.27 -6.33 5.03
N LEU A 70 0.93 -6.33 5.09
CA LEU A 70 0.13 -7.34 4.40
C LEU A 70 0.31 -7.28 2.89
N ILE A 71 0.32 -6.08 2.31
CA ILE A 71 0.51 -5.89 0.86
C ILE A 71 1.92 -6.29 0.43
N ALA A 72 2.95 -5.93 1.20
CA ALA A 72 4.33 -6.31 0.91
C ALA A 72 4.51 -7.83 0.94
N LEU A 73 3.99 -8.51 1.97
CA LEU A 73 4.05 -9.97 2.08
C LEU A 73 3.27 -10.65 0.96
N PHE A 74 2.09 -10.12 0.61
CA PHE A 74 1.28 -10.63 -0.49
C PHE A 74 2.03 -10.55 -1.83
N TYR A 75 2.65 -9.41 -2.13
CA TYR A 75 3.42 -9.25 -3.36
C TYR A 75 4.64 -10.17 -3.41
N ILE A 76 5.42 -10.27 -2.33
CA ILE A 76 6.56 -11.19 -2.25
C ILE A 76 6.11 -12.64 -2.46
N ALA A 77 4.95 -13.03 -1.91
CA ALA A 77 4.40 -14.36 -2.08
C ALA A 77 3.93 -14.63 -3.52
N LEU A 78 3.51 -13.60 -4.27
CA LEU A 78 3.12 -13.71 -5.67
C LEU A 78 4.31 -13.97 -6.60
N ASP A 79 5.41 -13.23 -6.40
CA ASP A 79 6.65 -13.43 -7.15
C ASP A 79 7.84 -12.88 -6.38
N GLY A 80 8.94 -13.64 -6.32
CA GLY A 80 10.10 -13.23 -5.54
C GLY A 80 10.79 -11.96 -6.04
N LYS A 81 10.79 -11.68 -7.36
CA LYS A 81 11.51 -10.53 -7.94
C LYS A 81 10.60 -9.31 -8.07
N ALA A 82 9.52 -9.45 -8.84
CA ALA A 82 8.56 -8.39 -9.06
C ALA A 82 7.84 -8.04 -7.75
N GLY A 83 7.54 -9.04 -6.93
CA GLY A 83 6.93 -8.83 -5.63
C GLY A 83 7.82 -8.11 -4.62
N SER A 84 9.12 -8.39 -4.63
CA SER A 84 10.08 -7.65 -3.79
C SER A 84 10.19 -6.17 -4.21
N LEU A 85 10.12 -5.87 -5.51
CA LEU A 85 10.07 -4.49 -5.99
C LEU A 85 8.78 -3.79 -5.56
N ALA A 86 7.63 -4.45 -5.69
CA ALA A 86 6.35 -3.92 -5.24
C ALA A 86 6.34 -3.69 -3.71
N ALA A 87 6.88 -4.62 -2.93
CA ALA A 87 7.05 -4.47 -1.49
C ALA A 87 7.93 -3.26 -1.11
N LEU A 88 9.04 -3.05 -1.83
CA LEU A 88 9.89 -1.87 -1.64
C LEU A 88 9.12 -0.57 -1.94
N LEU A 89 8.39 -0.53 -3.05
CA LEU A 89 7.56 0.64 -3.40
C LEU A 89 6.49 0.91 -2.35
N SER A 90 5.79 -0.13 -1.88
CA SER A 90 4.80 -0.01 -0.81
C SER A 90 5.43 0.55 0.47
N PHE A 91 6.61 0.08 0.85
CA PHE A 91 7.34 0.57 2.01
C PHE A 91 7.76 2.03 1.87
N LEU A 92 8.21 2.45 0.69
CA LEU A 92 8.52 3.86 0.40
C LEU A 92 7.25 4.74 0.47
N CYS A 93 6.12 4.26 -0.05
CA CYS A 93 4.83 4.94 0.11
C CYS A 93 4.47 5.12 1.58
N TRP A 94 4.66 4.09 2.41
CA TRP A 94 4.43 4.19 3.85
C TRP A 94 5.36 5.20 4.52
N LEU A 95 6.68 5.14 4.32
CA LEU A 95 7.59 6.12 4.90
C LEU A 95 7.22 7.57 4.52
N GLY A 96 6.90 7.78 3.24
CA GLY A 96 6.46 9.07 2.73
C GLY A 96 5.12 9.52 3.35
N SER A 97 4.15 8.61 3.48
CA SER A 97 2.84 8.93 4.03
C SER A 97 2.93 9.26 5.52
N GLN A 98 3.75 8.53 6.29
CA GLN A 98 3.98 8.83 7.70
C GLN A 98 4.58 10.23 7.87
N SER A 99 5.60 10.55 7.07
CA SER A 99 6.29 11.85 7.12
C SER A 99 5.36 13.01 6.76
N LEU A 100 4.56 12.84 5.69
CA LEU A 100 3.63 13.85 5.23
C LEU A 100 2.44 14.03 6.19
N ALA A 101 1.85 12.93 6.69
CA ALA A 101 0.74 12.97 7.63
C ALA A 101 1.15 13.63 8.96
N ALA A 102 2.37 13.35 9.45
CA ALA A 102 2.93 14.02 10.62
C ALA A 102 3.10 15.53 10.42
N ALA A 103 3.45 15.98 9.20
CA ALA A 103 3.60 17.39 8.88
C ALA A 103 2.26 18.12 8.70
N MET A 104 1.23 17.44 8.17
CA MET A 104 -0.09 18.04 7.87
C MET A 104 -1.01 18.13 9.10
N GLY A 105 -0.95 17.15 10.00
CA GLY A 105 -1.91 17.01 11.10
C GLY A 105 -3.30 16.52 10.63
N PHE A 106 -4.13 16.10 11.59
CA PHE A 106 -5.40 15.40 11.32
C PHE A 106 -6.39 16.21 10.48
N SER A 107 -6.62 17.47 10.87
CA SER A 107 -7.64 18.33 10.26
C SER A 107 -7.40 18.55 8.76
N LEU A 108 -6.14 18.78 8.37
CA LEU A 108 -5.80 19.02 6.97
C LEU A 108 -5.82 17.73 6.14
N ALA A 109 -5.42 16.60 6.72
CA ALA A 109 -5.44 15.31 6.03
C ALA A 109 -6.86 14.79 5.74
N TRP A 110 -7.80 15.03 6.66
CA TRP A 110 -9.21 14.64 6.51
C TRP A 110 -10.09 15.71 5.87
N LYS A 111 -9.56 16.92 5.64
CA LYS A 111 -10.30 18.04 5.03
C LYS A 111 -11.11 17.64 3.78
N PRO A 112 -10.58 16.87 2.81
CA PRO A 112 -11.35 16.45 1.63
C PRO A 112 -12.59 15.61 1.94
N PHE A 113 -12.66 14.98 3.12
CA PHE A 113 -13.77 14.14 3.57
C PHE A 113 -14.71 14.84 4.55
N LEU A 114 -14.22 15.86 5.27
CA LEU A 114 -14.99 16.60 6.26
C LEU A 114 -15.79 17.76 5.64
N ASP A 115 -15.34 18.30 4.51
CA ASP A 115 -15.96 19.44 3.83
C ASP A 115 -16.96 19.02 2.71
N CYS A 116 -17.37 17.74 2.67
CA CYS A 116 -18.32 17.19 1.70
C CYS A 116 -19.77 17.16 2.21
#